data_AF-A0A9E6JSL4-F1
#
_entry.id   AF-A0A9E6JSL4-F1
#
_cell.length_a   1.000
_cell.length_b   1.000
_cell.length_c   1.000
_cell.angle_alpha   90.00
_cell.angle_beta   90.00
_cell.angle_gamma   90.00
#
_symmetry.space_group_name_H-M   'P 1'
#
loop_
_entity.id
_entity.type
_entity.pdbx_description
1 polymer ?
#
loop_
_entity_poly.entity_id
_entity_poly.type
_entity_poly.pdbx_seq_one_letter_code
_entity_poly.pdbx_strand_id
1 'polypeptide(L)'
;METVLKIKVSDLDVDFIKAIKSLFKKEREIEITVSSATDFGLNKTETKEEYIARIKKAIKNVGKGNVVAFTEEEFDKLNKNLIGNK
;
A
#
# COMPACT_ATOMS: atom_id res chain seq x y z
N MET A 1 -2.44 -1.04 19.86
CA MET A 1 -1.39 -1.51 18.94
C MET A 1 -2.03 -1.64 17.58
N GLU A 2 -1.54 -0.92 16.58
CA GLU A 2 -2.09 -0.96 15.22
C GLU A 2 -1.25 -1.93 14.39
N THR A 3 -1.89 -2.87 13.69
CA THR A 3 -1.21 -3.89 12.89
C THR A 3 -1.79 -3.87 11.48
N VAL A 4 -0.95 -3.59 10.48
CA VAL A 4 -1.33 -3.59 9.07
C VAL A 4 -0.81 -4.86 8.40
N LEU A 5 -1.74 -5.66 7.87
CA LEU A 5 -1.44 -6.88 7.13
C LEU A 5 -1.74 -6.67 5.64
N LYS A 6 -0.75 -6.89 4.77
CA LYS A 6 -0.94 -6.94 3.32
C LYS A 6 -1.03 -8.39 2.88
N ILE A 7 -2.20 -8.78 2.37
CA ILE A 7 -2.49 -10.16 1.93
C ILE A 7 -3.07 -10.13 0.51
N LYS A 8 -2.98 -11.25 -0.21
CA LYS A 8 -3.72 -11.38 -1.47
C LYS A 8 -5.19 -11.63 -1.15
N VAL A 9 -6.08 -11.26 -2.08
CA VAL A 9 -7.52 -11.55 -1.95
C VAL A 9 -7.78 -13.05 -1.82
N SER A 10 -6.98 -13.89 -2.49
CA SER A 10 -7.06 -15.36 -2.39
C SER A 10 -6.82 -15.89 -0.99
N ASP A 11 -6.07 -15.14 -0.17
CA ASP A 11 -5.67 -15.54 1.18
C ASP A 11 -6.71 -15.06 2.22
N LEU A 12 -7.72 -14.31 1.80
CA LEU A 12 -8.86 -13.91 2.63
C LEU A 12 -9.87 -15.07 2.70
N ASP A 13 -9.47 -16.13 3.38
CA ASP A 13 -10.29 -17.33 3.56
C ASP A 13 -10.73 -17.54 5.02
N VAL A 14 -11.50 -18.61 5.23
CA VAL A 14 -12.03 -18.97 6.55
C VAL A 14 -10.90 -19.24 7.55
N ASP A 15 -9.76 -19.76 7.11
CA ASP A 15 -8.64 -20.09 7.97
C ASP A 15 -7.86 -18.85 8.39
N PHE A 16 -7.72 -17.87 7.50
CA PHE A 16 -7.22 -16.54 7.85
C PHE A 16 -8.09 -15.87 8.92
N ILE A 17 -9.42 -15.90 8.78
CA ILE A 17 -10.33 -15.34 9.79
C ILE A 17 -10.19 -16.06 11.14
N LYS A 18 -10.01 -17.39 11.14
CA LYS A 18 -9.73 -18.14 12.39
C LYS A 18 -8.40 -17.73 13.01
N ALA A 19 -7.36 -17.54 12.20
CA ALA A 19 -6.05 -17.10 12.67
C ALA A 19 -6.14 -15.71 13.30
N ILE A 20 -6.82 -14.76 12.66
CA ILE A 20 -7.05 -13.42 13.23
C ILE A 20 -7.81 -13.50 14.55
N LYS A 21 -8.91 -14.26 14.63
CA LYS A 21 -9.64 -14.49 15.89
C LYS A 21 -8.74 -15.06 16.98
N SER A 22 -7.78 -15.91 16.63
CA SER A 22 -6.86 -16.52 17.59
C SER A 22 -5.89 -15.52 18.23
N LEU A 23 -5.53 -14.46 17.51
CA LEU A 23 -4.63 -13.40 17.98
C LEU A 23 -5.31 -12.47 18.99
N PHE A 24 -6.62 -12.28 18.87
CA PHE A 24 -7.39 -11.32 19.68
C PHE A 24 -8.34 -11.99 20.68
N LYS A 25 -8.07 -13.23 21.10
CA LYS A 25 -8.95 -14.02 22.01
C LYS A 25 -9.30 -13.33 23.34
N LYS A 26 -8.51 -12.34 23.77
CA LYS A 26 -8.71 -11.60 25.02
C LYS A 26 -9.51 -10.31 24.83
N GLU A 27 -9.71 -9.88 23.58
CA GLU A 27 -10.41 -8.65 23.25
C GLU A 27 -11.90 -8.92 23.04
N ARG A 28 -12.74 -7.97 23.46
CA ARG A 28 -14.20 -8.09 23.31
C ARG A 28 -14.67 -7.73 21.91
N GLU A 29 -13.96 -6.82 21.26
CA GLU A 29 -14.29 -6.29 19.94
C GLU A 29 -13.01 -6.13 19.13
N ILE A 30 -13.11 -6.42 17.83
CA ILE A 30 -12.03 -6.19 16.86
C ILE A 30 -12.59 -5.34 15.72
N GLU A 31 -11.87 -4.28 15.37
CA GLU A 31 -12.15 -3.48 14.19
C GLU A 31 -11.24 -3.96 13.06
N ILE A 32 -11.83 -4.30 11.90
CA ILE A 32 -11.09 -4.73 10.71
C ILE A 32 -11.32 -3.70 9.61
N THR A 33 -10.30 -2.90 9.30
CA THR A 33 -10.34 -1.97 8.17
C THR A 33 -9.75 -2.64 6.94
N VAL A 34 -10.59 -2.87 5.92
CA VAL A 34 -10.13 -3.41 4.62
C VAL A 34 -10.09 -2.26 3.62
N SER A 35 -8.90 -2.00 3.08
CA SER A 35 -8.71 -1.07 1.96
C SER A 35 -8.15 -1.82 0.77
N SER A 36 -8.58 -1.44 -0.44
CA SER A 36 -7.93 -1.90 -1.65
C SER A 36 -6.54 -1.26 -1.70
N ALA A 37 -5.51 -2.07 -1.47
CA ALA A 37 -4.16 -1.67 -1.83
C ALA A 37 -4.05 -1.75 -3.35
N THR A 38 -4.22 -0.63 -4.06
CA THR A 38 -3.80 -0.55 -5.45
C THR A 38 -2.30 -0.76 -5.48
N ASP A 39 -1.88 -1.93 -5.99
CA ASP A 39 -0.49 -2.15 -6.33
C ASP A 39 -0.07 -1.00 -7.27
N PHE A 40 1.02 -0.31 -6.92
CA PHE A 40 1.62 0.74 -7.76
C PHE A 40 2.19 0.18 -9.08
N GLY A 41 1.73 -1.00 -9.51
CA GLY A 41 2.28 -1.79 -10.59
C GLY A 41 3.65 -2.39 -10.26
N LEU A 42 4.02 -2.50 -8.99
CA LEU A 42 5.32 -3.04 -8.58
C LEU A 42 5.40 -4.55 -8.79
N ASN A 43 4.26 -5.25 -8.80
CA ASN A 43 4.18 -6.70 -8.96
C ASN A 43 3.49 -7.13 -10.28
N LYS A 44 3.33 -6.22 -11.25
CA LYS A 44 2.88 -6.63 -12.59
C LYS A 44 3.97 -7.46 -13.25
N THR A 45 3.57 -8.55 -13.92
CA THR A 45 4.48 -9.31 -14.78
C THR A 45 4.91 -8.39 -15.92
N GLU A 46 6.15 -7.91 -15.87
CA GLU A 46 6.75 -7.09 -16.92
C GLU A 46 7.51 -8.00 -17.89
N THR A 47 7.40 -7.74 -19.19
CA THR A 47 8.39 -8.23 -20.15
C THR A 47 9.74 -7.61 -19.86
N LYS A 48 10.83 -8.22 -20.35
CA LYS A 48 12.19 -7.71 -20.15
C LYS A 48 12.33 -6.28 -20.67
N GLU A 49 11.66 -5.98 -21.78
CA GLU A 49 11.63 -4.66 -22.42
C GLU A 49 10.91 -3.63 -21.54
N GLU A 50 9.75 -3.98 -20.98
CA GLU A 50 8.97 -3.12 -20.09
C GLU A 50 9.72 -2.83 -18.78
N TYR A 51 10.36 -3.84 -18.19
CA TYR A 51 11.20 -3.70 -17.02
C TYR A 51 12.36 -2.71 -17.26
N ILE A 52 13.10 -2.89 -18.36
CA ILE A 52 14.20 -2.01 -18.72
C ILE A 52 13.70 -0.59 -19.00
N ALA A 53 12.54 -0.44 -19.64
CA ALA A 53 11.93 0.87 -19.90
C ALA A 53 11.54 1.58 -18.59
N ARG A 54 10.98 0.86 -17.61
CA ARG A 54 10.65 1.40 -16.29
C ARG A 54 11.89 1.88 -15.55
N ILE A 55 12.95 1.07 -15.52
CA ILE A 55 14.22 1.43 -14.86
C ILE A 55 14.85 2.66 -15.54
N LYS A 56 14.91 2.69 -16.87
CA LYS A 56 15.42 3.85 -17.63
C LYS A 56 14.60 5.12 -17.34
N LYS A 57 13.27 5.00 -17.23
CA LYS A 57 12.39 6.12 -16.88
C LYS A 57 12.65 6.61 -15.46
N ALA A 58 12.79 5.71 -14.49
CA ALA A 58 13.09 6.06 -13.11
C ALA A 58 14.44 6.79 -12.99
N ILE A 59 15.50 6.24 -13.61
CA ILE A 59 16.84 6.86 -13.65
C ILE A 59 16.78 8.23 -14.31
N LYS A 60 16.07 8.36 -15.44
CA LYS A 60 15.89 9.65 -16.13
C LYS A 60 15.13 10.67 -15.28
N ASN A 61 14.14 10.25 -14.51
CA ASN A 61 13.39 11.16 -13.63
C ASN A 61 14.26 11.66 -12.47
N VAL A 62 15.03 10.76 -11.84
CA VAL A 62 16.00 11.13 -10.79
C VAL A 62 17.07 12.07 -11.35
N GLY A 63 17.68 11.73 -12.48
CA GLY A 63 18.70 12.56 -13.12
C GLY A 63 18.20 13.92 -13.64
N LYS A 64 16.90 14.06 -13.88
CA LYS A 64 16.26 15.34 -14.23
C LYS A 64 15.84 16.17 -13.02
N GLY A 65 16.04 15.68 -11.80
CA GLY A 65 15.52 16.33 -10.59
C GLY A 65 13.99 16.30 -10.50
N ASN A 66 13.31 15.47 -11.28
CA ASN A 66 11.87 15.20 -11.15
C ASN A 66 11.65 14.24 -9.98
N VAL A 67 12.08 14.68 -8.79
CA VAL A 67 11.86 14.02 -7.52
C VAL A 67 10.72 14.80 -6.87
N VAL A 68 9.56 14.16 -6.75
CA VAL A 68 8.51 14.69 -5.88
C VAL A 68 8.94 14.34 -4.46
N ALA A 69 9.63 15.28 -3.82
CA ALA A 69 9.98 15.20 -2.41
C ALA A 69 8.89 15.94 -1.63
N PHE A 70 8.33 15.26 -0.63
CA PHE A 70 7.47 15.89 0.35
C PHE A 70 8.20 15.88 1.69
N THR A 71 8.17 17.01 2.37
CA THR A 71 8.35 17.04 3.82
C THR A 71 7.15 16.37 4.49
N GLU A 72 7.33 15.92 5.73
CA GLU A 72 6.27 15.27 6.52
C GLU A 72 5.00 16.14 6.61
N GLU A 73 5.18 17.46 6.76
CA GLU A 73 4.08 18.43 6.79
C GLU A 73 3.36 18.59 5.44
N GLU A 74 4.09 18.53 4.32
CA GLU A 74 3.50 18.60 2.98
C GLU A 74 2.70 17.34 2.66
N PHE A 75 3.21 16.19 3.08
CA PHE A 75 2.51 14.92 2.97
C PHE A 75 1.22 14.93 3.79
N ASP A 76 1.26 15.40 5.03
CA ASP A 76 0.09 15.52 5.90
C ASP A 76 -0.97 16.48 5.34
N LYS A 77 -0.56 17.61 4.76
CA LYS A 77 -1.48 18.54 4.08
C LYS A 77 -2.12 17.93 2.85
N LEU A 78 -1.34 17.20 2.04
CA LEU A 78 -1.86 16.52 0.85
C LEU A 78 -2.90 15.47 1.25
N ASN A 79 -2.60 14.72 2.32
CA ASN A 79 -3.47 13.67 2.84
C ASN A 79 -4.78 14.24 3.42
N LYS A 80 -4.71 15.36 4.15
CA LYS A 80 -5.90 16.07 4.65
C LYS A 80 -6.79 16.60 3.52
N ASN A 81 -6.21 17.11 2.43
CA ASN A 81 -6.98 17.62 1.29
C ASN A 81 -7.60 16.51 0.42
N LEU A 82 -6.98 15.33 0.36
CA LEU A 82 -7.51 14.15 -0.33
C LEU A 82 -8.62 13.45 0.46
N ILE A 83 -8.58 13.52 1.80
CA ILE A 83 -9.56 12.88 2.69
C ILE A 83 -10.68 13.86 3.08
N GLY A 84 -10.46 15.18 2.99
CA GLY A 84 -11.42 16.23 3.35
C GLY A 84 -12.45 16.63 2.27
N ASN A 85 -12.43 16.00 1.09
CA ASN A 85 -13.46 16.17 0.04
C ASN A 85 -14.44 14.98 0.02
N LYS A 86 -15.05 14.70 1.17
CA LYS A 86 -16.29 13.92 1.29
C LYS A 86 -17.21 14.57 2.30
#